data_AF-M8AXE2-F1
#
_entry.id   AF-M8AXE2-F1
#
_cell.length_a   1.000
_cell.length_b   1.000
_cell.length_c   1.000
_cell.angle_alpha   90.00
_cell.angle_beta   90.00
_cell.angle_gamma   90.00
#
_symmetry.space_group_name_H-M   'P 1'
#
loop_
_entity.id
_entity.type
_entity.pdbx_description
1 polymer ?
#
loop_
_entity_poly.entity_id
_entity_poly.type
_entity_poly.pdbx_seq_one_letter_code
_entity_poly.pdbx_strand_id
1 'polypeptide(L)'
;MTPQGKSSSLERLHDVEQRIVRVVELSGAVMEELGNSQGPRAEAVAAHCREFMLYMKEIQTTMREEIKSACEYRPFEKCDYSARIANEICCKKLELSTELQLGSVCGRYSLMQILGSFWILDAIARRRLHGLSSADLDGELIID
;
A
#
# COMPACT_ATOMS: atom_id res chain seq x y z
N MET A 1 -17.74 29.81 -12.90
CA MET A 1 -18.85 29.57 -11.96
C MET A 1 -19.72 28.46 -12.53
N THR A 2 -19.81 27.33 -11.84
CA THR A 2 -20.96 26.42 -11.82
C THR A 2 -20.94 25.76 -10.44
N PRO A 3 -21.90 26.05 -9.55
CA PRO A 3 -21.98 25.38 -8.27
C PRO A 3 -22.51 23.96 -8.55
N GLN A 4 -21.62 23.01 -8.77
CA GLN A 4 -21.98 21.61 -8.84
C GLN A 4 -22.35 21.19 -7.42
N GLY A 5 -23.66 21.21 -7.14
CA GLY A 5 -24.23 20.72 -5.89
C GLY A 5 -23.60 19.36 -5.61
N LYS A 6 -22.93 19.25 -4.46
CA LYS A 6 -22.13 18.08 -4.08
C LYS A 6 -23.05 16.93 -3.69
N SER A 7 -23.79 16.36 -4.65
CA SER A 7 -24.30 15.01 -4.46
C SER A 7 -23.13 14.04 -4.55
N SER A 8 -23.09 13.06 -3.66
CA SER A 8 -22.02 12.05 -3.68
C SER A 8 -22.11 11.20 -4.95
N SER A 9 -21.02 10.54 -5.36
CA SER A 9 -21.04 9.60 -6.50
C SER A 9 -22.12 8.53 -6.31
N LEU A 10 -22.25 7.99 -5.10
CA LEU A 10 -23.28 7.03 -4.74
C LEU A 10 -24.72 7.59 -4.89
N GLU A 11 -24.93 8.84 -4.53
CA GLU A 11 -26.24 9.49 -4.68
C GLU A 11 -26.62 9.67 -6.16
N ARG A 12 -25.67 10.07 -7.01
CA ARG A 12 -25.90 10.15 -8.47
C ARG A 12 -26.20 8.78 -9.07
N LEU A 13 -25.53 7.73 -8.59
CA LEU A 13 -25.80 6.35 -9.02
C LEU A 13 -27.18 5.87 -8.56
N HIS A 14 -27.60 6.24 -7.36
CA HIS A 14 -28.94 5.94 -6.87
C HIS A 14 -30.03 6.66 -7.69
N ASP A 15 -29.81 7.92 -8.07
CA ASP A 15 -30.73 8.62 -8.98
C ASP A 15 -30.82 7.92 -10.34
N VAL A 16 -29.72 7.34 -10.84
CA VAL A 16 -29.72 6.53 -12.07
C VAL A 16 -30.56 5.26 -11.87
N GLU A 17 -30.45 4.59 -10.74
CA GLU A 17 -31.28 3.43 -10.40
C GLU A 17 -32.78 3.78 -10.44
N GLN A 18 -33.17 4.89 -9.82
CA GLN A 18 -34.57 5.36 -9.85
C GLN A 18 -35.03 5.68 -11.28
N ARG A 19 -34.18 6.30 -12.10
CA ARG A 19 -34.51 6.55 -13.52
C ARG A 19 -34.66 5.25 -14.30
N ILE A 20 -33.87 4.22 -14.03
CA ILE A 20 -34.01 2.90 -14.68
C ILE A 20 -35.38 2.29 -14.34
N VAL A 21 -35.81 2.37 -13.08
CA VAL A 21 -37.16 1.92 -12.68
C VAL A 21 -38.23 2.67 -13.49
N ARG A 22 -38.11 4.00 -13.61
CA ARG A 22 -39.04 4.80 -14.45
C ARG A 22 -39.07 4.37 -15.91
N VAL A 23 -37.93 4.06 -16.50
CA VAL A 23 -37.83 3.57 -17.90
C VAL A 23 -38.58 2.25 -18.07
N VAL A 24 -38.49 1.34 -17.10
CA VAL A 24 -39.23 0.07 -17.10
C VAL A 24 -40.73 0.32 -16.96
N GLU A 25 -41.15 1.22 -16.06
CA GLU A 25 -42.57 1.61 -15.91
C GLU A 25 -43.14 2.19 -17.21
N LEU A 26 -42.40 3.09 -17.86
CA LEU A 26 -42.79 3.67 -19.16
C LEU A 26 -42.92 2.61 -20.25
N SER A 27 -42.06 1.59 -20.23
CA SER A 27 -42.15 0.46 -21.16
C SER A 27 -43.43 -0.35 -20.93
N GLY A 28 -43.77 -0.60 -19.66
CA GLY A 28 -45.04 -1.21 -19.27
C GLY A 28 -46.25 -0.38 -19.72
N ALA A 29 -46.21 0.93 -19.52
CA ALA A 29 -47.27 1.84 -19.95
C ALA A 29 -47.46 1.87 -21.48
N VAL A 30 -46.37 1.79 -22.25
CA VAL A 30 -46.46 1.61 -23.71
C VAL A 30 -47.12 0.28 -24.06
N MET A 31 -46.75 -0.82 -23.39
CA MET A 31 -47.37 -2.13 -23.62
C MET A 31 -48.87 -2.13 -23.29
N GLU A 32 -49.26 -1.49 -22.19
CA GLU A 32 -50.66 -1.35 -21.79
C GLU A 32 -51.47 -0.54 -22.81
N GLU A 33 -50.94 0.59 -23.28
CA GLU A 33 -51.60 1.39 -24.32
C GLU A 33 -51.72 0.63 -25.65
N LEU A 34 -50.71 -0.17 -26.02
CA LEU A 34 -50.76 -1.01 -27.21
C LEU A 34 -51.77 -2.17 -27.09
N GLY A 35 -52.03 -2.64 -25.87
CA GLY A 35 -53.00 -3.70 -25.56
C GLY A 35 -54.44 -3.22 -25.40
N ASN A 36 -54.72 -1.92 -25.58
CA ASN A 36 -56.04 -1.35 -25.36
C ASN A 36 -57.09 -1.90 -26.35
N SER A 37 -58.24 -2.34 -25.83
CA SER A 37 -59.37 -2.88 -26.61
C SER A 37 -59.95 -1.91 -27.67
N GLN A 38 -59.78 -0.60 -27.48
CA GLN A 38 -60.21 0.44 -28.42
C GLN A 38 -59.13 0.81 -29.45
N GLY A 39 -57.98 0.13 -29.41
CA GLY A 39 -56.79 0.44 -30.19
C GLY A 39 -55.85 1.43 -29.48
N PRO A 40 -54.57 1.49 -29.90
CA PRO A 40 -53.57 2.32 -29.24
C PRO A 40 -53.80 3.81 -29.44
N ARG A 41 -53.77 4.57 -28.35
CA ARG A 41 -53.80 6.03 -28.41
C ARG A 41 -52.43 6.55 -28.81
N ALA A 42 -52.28 6.91 -30.08
CA ALA A 42 -51.00 7.34 -30.65
C ALA A 42 -50.32 8.47 -29.86
N GLU A 43 -51.08 9.44 -29.34
CA GLU A 43 -50.52 10.53 -28.54
C GLU A 43 -49.95 10.06 -27.20
N ALA A 44 -50.62 9.13 -26.52
CA ALA A 44 -50.16 8.58 -25.24
C ALA A 44 -48.89 7.74 -25.43
N VAL A 45 -48.89 6.84 -26.43
CA VAL A 45 -47.71 6.06 -26.80
C VAL A 45 -46.54 6.97 -27.17
N ALA A 46 -46.78 8.01 -27.98
CA ALA A 46 -45.74 8.95 -28.36
C ALA A 46 -45.20 9.75 -27.16
N ALA A 47 -46.06 10.11 -26.19
CA ALA A 47 -45.63 10.77 -24.96
C ALA A 47 -44.73 9.87 -24.11
N HIS A 48 -45.17 8.64 -23.81
CA HIS A 48 -44.37 7.67 -23.06
C HIS A 48 -43.02 7.37 -23.75
N CYS A 49 -43.01 7.21 -25.07
CA CYS A 49 -41.77 7.00 -25.82
C CYS A 49 -40.81 8.20 -25.78
N ARG A 50 -41.33 9.44 -25.81
CA ARG A 50 -40.50 10.64 -25.67
C ARG A 50 -39.85 10.73 -24.29
N GLU A 51 -40.63 10.47 -23.24
CA GLU A 51 -40.15 10.47 -21.86
C GLU A 51 -39.15 9.34 -21.61
N PHE A 52 -39.41 8.15 -22.16
CA PHE A 52 -38.49 7.01 -22.15
C PHE A 52 -37.12 7.39 -22.74
N MET A 53 -37.12 8.01 -23.93
CA MET A 53 -35.88 8.42 -24.60
C MET A 53 -35.13 9.49 -23.80
N LEU A 54 -35.84 10.39 -23.14
CA LEU A 54 -35.23 11.41 -22.28
C LEU A 54 -34.48 10.76 -21.12
N TYR A 55 -35.15 9.89 -20.36
CA TYR A 55 -34.52 9.19 -19.24
C TYR A 55 -33.35 8.31 -19.67
N MET A 56 -33.47 7.61 -20.81
CA MET A 56 -32.36 6.83 -21.38
C MET A 56 -31.13 7.69 -21.66
N LYS A 57 -31.32 8.89 -22.20
CA LYS A 57 -30.22 9.84 -22.48
C LYS A 57 -29.58 10.36 -21.19
N GLU A 58 -30.39 10.66 -20.17
CA GLU A 58 -29.89 11.08 -18.85
C GLU A 58 -29.06 9.98 -18.19
N ILE A 59 -29.60 8.75 -18.13
CA ILE A 59 -28.91 7.57 -17.61
C ILE A 59 -27.57 7.40 -18.32
N GLN A 60 -27.55 7.44 -19.65
CA GLN A 60 -26.33 7.28 -20.44
C GLN A 60 -25.29 8.36 -20.13
N THR A 61 -25.73 9.60 -20.00
CA THR A 61 -24.84 10.74 -19.70
C THR A 61 -24.21 10.57 -18.32
N THR A 62 -25.03 10.36 -17.28
CA THR A 62 -24.53 10.20 -15.91
C THR A 62 -23.63 8.99 -15.76
N MET A 63 -24.00 7.83 -16.35
CA MET A 63 -23.14 6.63 -16.32
C MET A 63 -21.78 6.87 -16.99
N ARG A 64 -21.74 7.59 -18.11
CA ARG A 64 -20.47 7.93 -18.78
C ARG A 64 -19.58 8.79 -17.90
N GLU A 65 -20.15 9.76 -17.20
CA GLU A 65 -19.43 10.63 -16.27
C GLU A 65 -18.90 9.84 -15.07
N GLU A 66 -19.71 8.97 -14.47
CA GLU A 66 -19.28 8.13 -13.34
C GLU A 66 -18.20 7.14 -13.74
N ILE A 67 -18.30 6.50 -14.92
CA ILE A 67 -17.24 5.62 -15.44
C ILE A 67 -15.94 6.41 -15.63
N LYS A 68 -16.02 7.59 -16.25
CA LYS A 68 -14.85 8.44 -16.43
C LYS A 68 -14.23 8.81 -15.09
N SER A 69 -15.04 9.21 -14.11
CA SER A 69 -14.59 9.56 -12.77
C SER A 69 -13.95 8.36 -12.05
N ALA A 70 -14.53 7.17 -12.15
CA ALA A 70 -13.97 5.94 -11.58
C ALA A 70 -12.66 5.53 -12.26
N CYS A 71 -12.51 5.75 -13.56
CA CYS A 71 -11.26 5.49 -14.29
C CYS A 71 -10.17 6.52 -14.00
N GLU A 72 -10.54 7.77 -13.72
CA GLU A 72 -9.63 8.83 -13.27
C GLU A 72 -9.22 8.63 -11.80
N TYR A 73 -10.06 7.95 -11.01
CA TYR A 73 -9.73 7.52 -9.65
C TYR A 73 -8.65 6.44 -9.70
N ARG A 74 -7.37 6.86 -9.68
CA ARG A 74 -6.20 6.00 -9.54
C ARG A 74 -5.72 5.99 -8.08
N PRO A 75 -6.27 5.14 -7.20
CA PRO A 75 -5.98 5.16 -5.77
C PRO A 75 -4.51 4.90 -5.43
N PHE A 76 -3.76 4.23 -6.31
CA PHE A 76 -2.34 3.92 -6.10
C PHE A 76 -1.37 4.98 -6.63
N GLU A 77 -1.83 5.93 -7.43
CA GLU A 77 -0.94 6.95 -8.04
C GLU A 77 -0.52 8.03 -7.03
N LYS A 78 -1.30 8.21 -5.97
CA LYS A 78 -1.01 9.10 -4.84
C LYS A 78 -0.76 8.36 -3.53
N CYS A 79 -0.57 7.03 -3.58
CA CYS A 79 -0.34 6.24 -2.38
C CYS A 79 1.16 6.12 -2.13
N ASP A 80 1.64 6.62 -0.99
CA ASP A 80 3.05 6.48 -0.55
C ASP A 80 3.43 5.03 -0.18
N TYR A 81 2.65 4.03 -0.61
CA TYR A 81 2.88 2.62 -0.29
C TYR A 81 4.26 2.15 -0.76
N SER A 82 4.65 2.48 -1.99
CA SER A 82 5.96 2.11 -2.54
C SER A 82 7.11 2.72 -1.73
N ALA A 83 7.00 4.00 -1.37
CA ALA A 83 7.98 4.70 -0.54
C ALA A 83 8.05 4.10 0.87
N ARG A 84 6.89 3.78 1.48
CA ARG A 84 6.82 3.15 2.80
C ARG A 84 7.46 1.76 2.84
N ILE A 85 7.13 0.90 1.88
CA ILE A 85 7.70 -0.45 1.79
C ILE A 85 9.20 -0.41 1.51
N ALA A 86 9.66 0.48 0.62
CA ALA A 86 11.08 0.64 0.35
C ALA A 86 11.86 1.11 1.60
N ASN A 87 11.30 2.03 2.37
CA ASN A 87 11.92 2.50 3.61
C ASN A 87 11.97 1.41 4.67
N GLU A 88 10.90 0.63 4.83
CA GLU A 88 10.86 -0.51 5.77
C GLU A 88 11.92 -1.57 5.42
N ILE A 89 12.08 -1.88 4.14
CA ILE A 89 13.14 -2.79 3.67
C ILE A 89 14.53 -2.21 3.95
N CYS A 90 14.73 -0.91 3.72
CA CYS A 90 16.00 -0.22 4.01
C CYS A 90 16.36 -0.28 5.50
N CYS A 91 15.41 -0.01 6.38
CA CYS A 91 15.60 -0.09 7.84
C CYS A 91 15.99 -1.51 8.28
N LYS A 92 15.27 -2.54 7.84
CA LYS A 92 15.61 -3.94 8.15
C LYS A 92 17.01 -4.33 7.65
N LYS A 93 17.41 -3.85 6.47
CA LYS A 93 18.77 -4.08 5.93
C LYS A 93 19.85 -3.41 6.79
N LEU A 94 19.58 -2.20 7.29
CA LEU A 94 20.49 -1.48 8.18
C LEU A 94 20.63 -2.18 9.53
N GLU A 95 19.52 -2.63 10.13
CA GLU A 95 19.53 -3.39 11.39
C GLU A 95 20.42 -4.63 11.29
N LEU A 96 20.21 -5.45 10.25
CA LEU A 96 21.06 -6.62 9.98
C LEU A 96 22.54 -6.25 9.79
N SER A 97 22.82 -5.13 9.11
CA SER A 97 24.19 -4.66 8.90
C SER A 97 24.85 -4.23 10.22
N THR A 98 24.10 -3.59 11.11
CA THR A 98 24.60 -3.20 12.44
C THR A 98 24.82 -4.40 13.35
N GLU A 99 23.93 -5.39 13.33
CA GLU A 99 24.09 -6.64 14.09
C GLU A 99 25.30 -7.44 13.62
N LEU A 100 25.54 -7.53 12.31
CA LEU A 100 26.72 -8.17 11.74
C LEU A 100 28.02 -7.48 12.16
N GLN A 101 28.03 -6.14 12.19
CA GLN A 101 29.20 -5.39 12.64
C GLN A 101 29.45 -5.58 14.14
N LEU A 102 28.40 -5.54 14.98
CA LEU A 102 28.51 -5.83 16.41
C LEU A 102 28.99 -7.27 16.67
N GLY A 103 28.48 -8.25 15.92
CA GLY A 103 28.93 -9.64 15.98
C GLY A 103 30.41 -9.80 15.59
N SER A 104 30.85 -9.15 14.52
CA SER A 104 32.26 -9.14 14.09
C SER A 104 33.18 -8.46 15.11
N VAL A 105 32.74 -7.38 15.73
CA VAL A 105 33.48 -6.68 16.79
C VAL A 105 33.55 -7.54 18.05
N CYS A 106 32.44 -8.12 18.50
CA CYS A 106 32.37 -9.03 19.64
C CYS A 106 33.25 -10.29 19.44
N GLY A 107 33.24 -10.85 18.22
CA GLY A 107 34.10 -11.97 17.84
C GLY A 107 35.59 -11.61 17.91
N ARG A 108 35.97 -10.41 17.44
CA ARG A 108 37.34 -9.91 17.54
C ARG A 108 37.77 -9.71 19.00
N TYR A 109 36.93 -9.12 19.85
CA TYR A 109 37.22 -8.97 21.29
C TYR A 109 37.38 -10.32 21.99
N SER A 110 36.50 -11.29 21.69
CA SER A 110 36.58 -12.64 22.28
C SER A 110 37.84 -13.39 21.85
N LEU A 111 38.23 -13.29 20.57
CA LEU A 111 39.47 -13.88 20.07
C LEU A 111 40.70 -13.26 20.75
N MET A 112 40.69 -11.93 20.95
CA MET A 112 41.77 -11.21 21.64
C MET A 112 41.90 -11.65 23.10
N GLN A 113 40.79 -11.89 23.81
CA GLN A 113 40.80 -12.42 25.19
C GLN A 113 41.32 -13.86 25.27
N ILE A 114 40.93 -14.73 24.34
CA ILE A 114 41.41 -16.12 24.29
C ILE A 114 42.91 -16.16 23.99
N LEU A 115 43.38 -15.39 23.01
CA LEU A 115 44.81 -15.31 22.68
C LEU A 115 45.63 -14.69 23.81
N GLY A 116 45.12 -13.68 24.51
CA GLY A 116 45.76 -13.10 25.70
C GLY A 116 45.88 -14.11 26.84
N SER A 117 44.83 -14.91 27.08
CA SER A 117 44.84 -15.98 28.08
C SER A 117 45.86 -17.09 27.73
N PHE A 118 45.99 -17.41 26.44
CA PHE A 118 46.98 -18.38 25.96
C PHE A 118 48.42 -17.87 26.14
N TRP A 119 48.68 -16.59 25.87
CA TRP A 119 49.98 -15.95 26.12
C TRP A 119 50.37 -15.98 27.60
N ILE A 120 49.41 -15.72 28.50
CA ILE A 120 49.63 -15.79 29.95
C ILE A 120 49.93 -17.23 30.38
N LEU A 121 49.18 -18.22 29.89
CA LEU A 121 49.41 -19.64 30.17
C LEU A 121 50.76 -20.13 29.64
N ASP A 122 51.16 -19.71 28.44
CA ASP A 122 52.45 -20.05 27.85
C ASP A 122 53.62 -19.40 28.61
N ALA A 123 53.46 -18.15 29.06
CA ALA A 123 54.43 -17.49 29.93
C ALA A 123 54.56 -18.20 31.30
N ILE A 124 53.45 -18.64 31.89
CA ILE A 124 53.44 -19.41 33.15
C ILE A 124 54.08 -20.79 32.94
N ALA A 125 53.79 -21.47 31.83
CA ALA A 125 54.35 -22.77 31.49
C ALA A 125 55.86 -22.69 31.25
N ARG A 126 56.35 -21.68 30.51
CA ARG A 126 57.79 -21.42 30.34
C ARG A 126 58.48 -21.15 31.66
N ARG A 127 57.86 -20.35 32.55
CA ARG A 127 58.40 -20.07 33.88
C ARG A 127 58.48 -21.32 34.78
N ARG A 128 57.59 -22.29 34.58
CA ARG A 128 57.56 -23.56 35.34
C ARG A 128 58.50 -24.63 34.76
N LEU A 129 58.72 -24.65 33.44
CA LEU A 129 59.65 -25.56 32.76
C LEU A 129 61.12 -25.16 32.96
N HIS A 130 61.42 -23.86 33.12
CA HIS A 130 62.80 -23.39 33.18
C HIS A 130 63.41 -23.28 34.58
N GLY A 131 62.66 -23.49 35.68
CA GLY A 131 63.20 -23.71 37.03
C GLY A 131 64.46 -22.92 37.42
N LEU A 132 64.54 -21.62 37.10
CA LEU A 132 65.75 -20.81 37.30
C LEU A 132 65.45 -19.52 38.06
N SER A 133 66.39 -19.24 38.96
CA SER A 133 66.40 -18.24 40.02
C SER A 133 66.25 -16.80 39.53
N SER A 134 65.68 -15.99 40.41
CA SER A 134 65.59 -14.52 40.39
C SER A 134 66.92 -13.84 40.01
N ALA A 135 67.02 -13.25 38.82
CA ALA A 135 67.91 -12.13 38.48
C ALA A 135 67.53 -11.60 37.07
N ASP A 136 67.68 -10.28 36.89
CA ASP A 136 67.47 -9.49 35.67
C ASP A 136 66.02 -9.12 35.31
N LEU A 137 65.42 -8.35 36.23
CA LEU A 137 64.65 -7.18 35.85
C LEU A 137 65.64 -6.13 35.33
N ASP A 138 65.69 -5.88 34.02
CA ASP A 138 65.96 -4.56 33.45
C ASP A 138 65.73 -4.61 31.94
N GLY A 139 64.82 -3.77 31.44
CA GLY A 139 64.49 -3.71 30.02
C GLY A 139 63.16 -3.03 29.69
N GLU A 140 63.05 -1.78 30.13
CA GLU A 140 62.28 -0.67 29.52
C GLU A 140 60.86 -0.92 28.97
N LEU A 141 59.92 -0.44 29.78
CA LEU A 141 58.72 0.26 29.37
C LEU A 141 59.08 1.44 28.44
N ILE A 142 58.74 1.36 27.15
CA ILE A 142 58.54 2.56 26.32
C ILE A 142 57.06 2.58 25.90
N ILE A 143 56.34 3.52 26.50
CA ILE A 143 55.05 4.03 26.02
C ILE A 143 55.40 5.19 25.07
N ASP A 144 55.19 4.97 23.78
CA ASP A 144 54.61 5.92 22.81
C ASP A 144 54.07 5.15 21.60
#